data_AF-A0A2D4SQ95-F1
#
_entry.id   AF-A0A2D4SQ95-F1
#
_cell.length_a   1.000
_cell.length_b   1.000
_cell.length_c   1.000
_cell.angle_alpha   90.00
_cell.angle_beta   90.00
_cell.angle_gamma   90.00
#
_symmetry.space_group_name_H-M   'P 1'
#
loop_
_entity.id
_entity.type
_entity.pdbx_description
1 polymer ?
#
loop_
_entity_poly.entity_id
_entity_poly.type
_entity_poly.pdbx_seq_one_letter_code
_entity_poly.pdbx_strand_id
1 'polypeptide(L)'
;MICWKCKESIQSPVCVGCGAIQPPPPNPDYFVIFNLPRSFFIPDVSKKYRALSRKLHPDRFVKKSAVERRMSLLWTASINEAKRCLEDPILRARYLATGSSRIQEDRRLTLSPEFLEHIFDLQMAAMESPKDVQQQAQQEYDQEYARLEDIFRSWDQDHDASHLQKVEIVLARLKYLNNIKQPKG
;
A
#
# COMPACT_ATOMS: atom_id res chain seq x y z
N MET A 1 14.76 14.84 15.26
CA MET A 1 14.13 16.10 14.78
C MET A 1 14.02 17.08 15.95
N ILE A 2 13.80 18.37 15.72
CA ILE A 2 13.70 19.38 16.80
C ILE A 2 12.23 19.78 16.99
N CYS A 3 11.78 19.89 18.24
CA CYS A 3 10.41 20.31 18.55
C CYS A 3 10.17 21.75 18.08
N TRP A 4 9.11 21.98 17.30
CA TRP A 4 8.79 23.33 16.82
C TRP A 4 8.49 24.32 17.96
N LYS A 5 7.99 23.82 19.10
CA LYS A 5 7.56 24.62 20.25
C LYS A 5 8.68 24.84 21.28
N CYS A 6 9.23 23.78 21.88
CA CYS A 6 10.23 23.90 22.97
C CYS A 6 11.69 23.75 22.52
N LYS A 7 11.95 23.46 21.24
CA LYS A 7 13.30 23.29 20.67
C LYS A 7 14.14 22.12 21.21
N GLU A 8 13.55 21.23 22.01
CA GLU A 8 14.19 19.98 22.42
C GLU A 8 14.28 18.96 21.29
N SER A 9 15.25 18.05 21.39
CA SER A 9 15.38 16.90 20.50
C SER A 9 14.25 15.89 20.77
N ILE A 10 13.63 15.41 19.70
CA ILE A 10 12.47 14.52 19.76
C ILE A 10 12.58 13.39 18.73
N GLN A 11 11.93 12.27 19.06
CA GLN A 11 11.82 11.05 18.24
C GLN A 11 10.37 10.54 18.15
N SER A 12 9.40 11.32 18.62
CA SER A 12 8.00 10.96 18.70
C SER A 12 7.13 12.02 18.03
N PRO A 13 6.00 11.63 17.41
CA PRO A 13 5.00 12.56 16.89
C PRO A 13 4.42 13.54 17.93
N VAL A 14 4.57 13.24 19.22
CA VAL A 14 4.25 14.15 20.33
C VAL A 14 5.50 14.37 21.15
N CYS A 15 5.86 15.64 21.37
CA CYS A 15 7.03 16.04 22.16
C CYS A 15 6.85 15.62 23.63
N VAL A 16 7.87 14.96 24.20
CA VAL A 16 7.85 14.51 25.59
C VAL A 16 8.00 15.67 26.58
N GLY A 17 8.75 16.72 26.25
CA GLY A 17 8.97 17.87 27.13
C GLY A 17 7.76 18.79 27.23
N CYS A 18 7.16 19.18 26.10
CA CYS A 18 6.07 20.18 26.09
C CYS A 18 4.70 19.65 25.65
N GLY A 19 4.59 18.37 25.28
CA GLY A 19 3.32 17.75 24.85
C GLY A 19 2.79 18.21 23.50
N ALA A 20 3.51 19.08 22.77
CA ALA A 20 3.08 19.55 21.46
C ALA A 20 3.15 18.42 20.43
N ILE A 21 2.06 18.23 19.68
CA ILE A 21 2.09 17.40 18.46
C ILE A 21 3.01 18.05 17.43
N GLN A 22 3.75 17.21 16.71
CA GLN A 22 4.74 17.62 15.72
C GLN A 22 4.14 17.48 14.32
N PRO A 23 4.59 18.23 13.32
CA PRO A 23 4.13 18.01 11.95
C PRO A 23 4.54 16.61 11.48
N PRO A 24 3.69 15.90 10.71
CA PRO A 24 4.15 14.73 9.98
C PRO A 24 5.23 15.13 8.97
N PRO A 25 6.17 14.23 8.64
CA PRO A 25 7.12 14.49 7.56
C PRO A 25 6.37 14.70 6.24
N PRO A 26 6.87 15.55 5.33
CA PRO A 26 6.14 15.95 4.11
C PRO A 26 5.87 14.78 3.16
N ASN A 27 6.77 13.79 3.12
CA ASN A 27 6.61 12.53 2.38
C ASN A 27 7.03 11.37 3.30
N PRO A 28 6.21 10.96 4.27
CA PRO A 28 6.56 9.86 5.15
C PRO A 28 6.64 8.57 4.33
N ASP A 29 7.74 7.84 4.50
CA ASP A 29 7.72 6.42 4.14
C ASP A 29 6.68 5.70 5.02
N TYR A 30 5.75 4.96 4.41
CA TYR A 30 4.66 4.31 5.13
C TYR A 30 5.15 3.24 6.11
N PHE A 31 6.25 2.55 5.80
CA PHE A 31 6.88 1.60 6.71
C PHE A 31 7.49 2.32 7.91
N VAL A 32 8.10 3.49 7.69
CA VAL A 32 8.64 4.32 8.77
C VAL A 32 7.55 4.84 9.71
N ILE A 33 6.37 5.24 9.20
CA ILE A 33 5.23 5.64 10.06
C ILE A 33 4.92 4.56 11.10
N PHE A 34 4.89 3.31 10.68
CA PHE A 34 4.57 2.18 11.55
C PHE A 34 5.81 1.51 12.14
N ASN A 35 7.02 2.03 11.92
CA ASN A 35 8.26 1.38 12.35
C ASN A 35 8.31 -0.11 11.93
N LEU A 36 8.01 -0.37 10.65
CA LEU A 36 8.03 -1.69 10.03
C LEU A 36 9.24 -1.80 9.08
N PRO A 37 9.77 -3.01 8.86
CA PRO A 37 10.76 -3.21 7.80
C PRO A 37 10.12 -2.91 6.44
N ARG A 38 10.90 -2.32 5.53
CA ARG A 38 10.48 -2.06 4.15
C ARG A 38 10.53 -3.35 3.34
N SER A 39 9.57 -4.24 3.58
CA SER A 39 9.43 -5.56 2.92
C SER A 39 8.00 -5.75 2.43
N PHE A 40 7.80 -6.64 1.47
CA PHE A 40 6.47 -7.12 1.11
C PHE A 40 5.86 -7.97 2.22
N PHE A 41 6.67 -8.78 2.91
CA PHE A 41 6.22 -9.71 3.94
C PHE A 41 6.25 -9.03 5.32
N ILE A 42 5.26 -8.18 5.60
CA ILE A 42 5.10 -7.51 6.89
C ILE A 42 4.01 -8.13 7.76
N PRO A 43 4.14 -8.05 9.10
CA PRO A 43 3.05 -8.40 10.01
C PRO A 43 1.87 -7.43 9.88
N ASP A 44 0.72 -7.81 10.44
CA ASP A 44 -0.49 -6.99 10.47
C ASP A 44 -0.22 -5.59 11.07
N VAL A 45 -0.58 -4.56 10.31
CA VAL A 45 -0.41 -3.14 10.63
C VAL A 45 -1.45 -2.66 11.66
N SER A 46 -2.54 -3.40 11.86
CA SER A 46 -3.70 -3.02 12.68
C SER A 46 -3.34 -2.61 14.11
N LYS A 47 -2.45 -3.35 14.78
CA LYS A 47 -2.03 -3.04 16.16
C LYS A 47 -1.30 -1.70 16.23
N LYS A 48 -0.38 -1.46 15.28
CA LYS A 48 0.41 -0.23 15.20
C LYS A 48 -0.45 0.96 14.80
N TYR A 49 -1.36 0.77 13.84
CA TYR A 49 -2.40 1.72 13.47
C TYR A 49 -3.23 2.16 14.68
N ARG A 50 -3.82 1.23 15.44
CA ARG A 50 -4.63 1.56 16.62
C ARG A 50 -3.83 2.30 17.69
N ALA A 51 -2.55 1.98 17.85
CA ALA A 51 -1.68 2.67 18.81
C ALA A 51 -1.39 4.12 18.39
N LEU A 52 -1.08 4.37 17.12
CA LEU A 52 -0.81 5.71 16.60
C LEU A 52 -2.09 6.55 16.50
N SER A 53 -3.16 5.98 15.96
CA SER A 53 -4.47 6.63 15.84
C SER A 53 -4.94 7.12 17.21
N ARG A 54 -4.91 6.29 18.25
CA ARG A 54 -5.25 6.72 19.62
C ARG A 54 -4.39 7.84 20.16
N LYS A 55 -3.13 7.98 19.75
CA LYS A 55 -2.24 9.06 20.22
C LYS A 55 -2.50 10.38 19.48
N LEU A 56 -2.85 10.29 18.21
CA LEU A 56 -2.84 11.41 17.26
C LEU A 56 -4.24 11.82 16.77
N HIS A 57 -5.29 11.14 17.23
CA HIS A 57 -6.69 11.41 16.84
C HIS A 57 -7.11 12.86 17.11
N PRO A 58 -7.88 13.51 16.21
CA PRO A 58 -8.33 14.90 16.35
C PRO A 58 -9.03 15.21 17.67
N ASP A 59 -9.79 14.26 18.20
CA ASP A 59 -10.51 14.40 19.47
C ASP A 59 -9.59 14.77 20.65
N ARG A 60 -8.33 14.34 20.62
CA ARG A 60 -7.34 14.67 21.67
C ARG A 60 -6.87 16.11 21.61
N PHE A 61 -7.07 16.77 20.47
CA PHE A 61 -6.56 18.10 20.19
C PHE A 61 -7.67 19.15 20.07
N VAL A 62 -8.95 18.82 20.30
CA VAL A 62 -10.09 19.76 20.17
C VAL A 62 -9.88 21.05 20.98
N LYS A 63 -9.33 20.94 22.20
CA LYS A 63 -9.05 22.08 23.09
C LYS A 63 -7.64 22.68 22.91
N LYS A 64 -6.89 22.26 21.89
CA LYS A 64 -5.50 22.71 21.62
C LYS A 64 -5.49 23.84 20.59
N SER A 65 -4.31 24.41 20.36
CA SER A 65 -4.14 25.48 19.37
C SER A 65 -4.60 25.06 17.97
N ALA A 66 -4.94 26.02 17.11
CA ALA A 66 -5.31 25.74 15.71
C ALA A 66 -4.20 24.98 14.95
N VAL A 67 -2.93 25.29 15.25
CA VAL A 67 -1.76 24.61 14.69
C VAL A 67 -1.75 23.13 15.09
N GLU A 68 -1.93 22.82 16.37
CA GLU A 68 -1.94 21.44 16.85
C GLU A 68 -3.15 20.64 16.32
N ARG A 69 -4.33 21.26 16.23
CA ARG A 69 -5.51 20.65 15.59
C ARG A 69 -5.25 20.30 14.13
N ARG A 70 -4.67 21.22 13.36
CA ARG A 70 -4.29 20.97 11.96
C ARG A 70 -3.26 19.85 11.83
N MET A 71 -2.24 19.82 12.69
CA MET A 71 -1.25 18.75 12.69
C MET A 71 -1.85 17.37 12.97
N SER A 72 -2.81 17.29 13.90
CA SER A 72 -3.53 16.04 14.18
C SER A 72 -4.36 15.55 12.99
N LEU A 73 -5.01 16.47 12.25
CA LEU A 73 -5.71 16.12 11.01
C LEU A 73 -4.74 15.58 9.95
N LEU A 74 -3.59 16.23 9.75
CA LEU A 74 -2.56 15.78 8.81
C LEU A 74 -2.03 14.39 9.19
N TRP A 75 -1.71 14.16 10.46
CA TRP A 75 -1.28 12.85 10.93
C TRP A 75 -2.34 11.77 10.69
N THR A 76 -3.60 12.07 10.97
CA THR A 76 -4.71 11.13 10.77
C THR A 76 -4.82 10.73 9.29
N ALA A 77 -4.73 11.70 8.37
CA ALA A 77 -4.70 11.42 6.94
C ALA A 77 -3.51 10.53 6.55
N SER A 78 -2.30 10.87 6.98
CA SER A 78 -1.09 10.09 6.68
C SER A 78 -1.14 8.67 7.22
N ILE A 79 -1.62 8.47 8.45
CA ILE A 79 -1.73 7.14 9.08
C ILE A 79 -2.79 6.29 8.38
N ASN A 80 -3.91 6.88 7.96
CA ASN A 80 -4.97 6.17 7.24
C ASN A 80 -4.48 5.73 5.85
N GLU A 81 -3.80 6.62 5.14
CA GLU A 81 -3.23 6.30 3.83
C GLU A 81 -2.16 5.22 3.92
N ALA A 82 -1.24 5.34 4.89
CA ALA A 82 -0.22 4.32 5.15
C ALA A 82 -0.86 2.97 5.52
N LYS A 83 -1.89 2.96 6.39
CA LYS A 83 -2.61 1.72 6.75
C LYS A 83 -3.20 1.07 5.49
N ARG A 84 -3.98 1.83 4.71
CA ARG A 84 -4.64 1.32 3.49
C ARG A 84 -3.61 0.74 2.52
N CYS A 85 -2.51 1.45 2.30
CA CYS A 85 -1.46 0.99 1.40
C CYS A 85 -0.76 -0.27 1.90
N LEU A 86 -0.43 -0.31 3.19
CA LEU A 86 0.33 -1.44 3.74
C LEU A 86 -0.56 -2.63 4.07
N GLU A 87 -1.87 -2.50 4.23
CA GLU A 87 -2.78 -3.61 4.54
C GLU A 87 -3.12 -4.44 3.29
N ASP A 88 -3.28 -3.77 2.14
CA ASP A 88 -3.53 -4.41 0.84
C ASP A 88 -2.20 -4.83 0.18
N PRO A 89 -1.96 -6.13 -0.06
CA PRO A 89 -0.73 -6.61 -0.70
C PRO A 89 -0.49 -6.03 -2.10
N ILE A 90 -1.54 -5.77 -2.89
CA ILE A 90 -1.42 -5.19 -4.24
C ILE A 90 -0.95 -3.74 -4.16
N LEU A 91 -1.51 -2.96 -3.23
CA LEU A 91 -1.06 -1.58 -2.99
C LEU A 91 0.36 -1.54 -2.40
N ARG A 92 0.66 -2.46 -1.48
CA ARG A 92 1.98 -2.60 -0.86
C ARG A 92 3.04 -2.92 -1.89
N ALA A 93 2.77 -3.89 -2.77
CA ALA A 93 3.66 -4.25 -3.87
C ALA A 93 3.97 -3.06 -4.78
N ARG A 94 2.93 -2.34 -5.21
CA ARG A 94 3.09 -1.13 -6.02
C ARG A 94 3.92 -0.06 -5.31
N TYR A 95 3.65 0.17 -4.03
CA TYR A 95 4.36 1.17 -3.24
C TYR A 95 5.85 0.83 -3.08
N LEU A 96 6.18 -0.44 -2.88
CA LEU A 96 7.56 -0.90 -2.84
C LEU A 96 8.26 -0.70 -4.19
N ALA A 97 7.59 -1.02 -5.30
CA ALA A 97 8.15 -0.92 -6.65
C ALA A 97 8.27 0.51 -7.20
N THR A 98 7.36 1.42 -6.81
CA THR A 98 7.23 2.74 -7.46
C THR A 98 7.34 3.92 -6.50
N GLY A 99 7.29 3.69 -5.18
CA GLY A 99 7.17 4.75 -4.17
C GLY A 99 5.79 5.39 -4.09
N SER A 100 4.81 4.93 -4.88
CA SER A 100 3.43 5.44 -4.88
C SER A 100 2.45 4.29 -4.70
N SER A 101 1.42 4.48 -3.89
CA SER A 101 0.30 3.53 -3.80
C SER A 101 -0.76 3.75 -4.87
N ARG A 102 -0.68 4.86 -5.62
CA ARG A 102 -1.65 5.24 -6.65
C ARG A 102 -1.30 4.59 -7.98
N ILE A 103 -2.32 4.18 -8.73
CA ILE A 103 -2.15 3.81 -10.14
C ILE A 103 -1.74 5.09 -10.87
N GLN A 104 -0.58 5.08 -11.50
CA GLN A 104 -0.18 6.17 -12.39
C GLN A 104 -0.78 5.89 -13.76
N GLU A 105 -1.86 6.59 -14.12
CA GLU A 105 -2.56 6.41 -15.40
C GLU A 105 -1.67 6.74 -16.61
N ASP A 106 -0.69 7.62 -16.42
CA ASP A 106 0.25 8.04 -17.48
C ASP A 106 1.28 6.96 -17.85
N ARG A 107 1.47 5.95 -17.00
CA ARG A 107 2.41 4.86 -17.29
C ARG A 107 1.68 3.81 -18.13
N ARG A 108 1.81 3.92 -19.46
CA ARG A 108 1.34 2.87 -20.37
C ARG A 108 2.12 1.58 -20.10
N LEU A 109 1.52 0.70 -19.30
CA LEU A 109 1.97 -0.67 -19.15
C LEU A 109 1.49 -1.43 -20.38
N THR A 110 2.42 -1.81 -21.26
CA THR A 110 2.12 -2.67 -22.39
C THR A 110 2.10 -4.11 -21.90
N LEU A 111 0.90 -4.67 -21.78
CA LEU A 111 0.72 -6.11 -21.60
C LEU A 111 1.02 -6.82 -22.93
N SER A 112 1.47 -8.08 -22.85
CA SER A 112 1.80 -8.84 -24.05
C SER A 112 0.52 -9.18 -24.84
N PRO A 113 0.57 -9.18 -26.20
CA PRO A 113 -0.57 -9.56 -27.02
C PRO A 113 -1.16 -10.92 -26.64
N GLU A 114 -0.30 -11.89 -26.32
CA GLU A 114 -0.70 -13.25 -25.96
C GLU A 114 -1.52 -13.29 -24.67
N PHE A 115 -1.19 -12.42 -23.70
CA PHE A 115 -1.97 -12.32 -22.47
C PHE A 115 -3.34 -11.68 -22.72
N LEU A 116 -3.40 -10.67 -23.58
CA LEU A 116 -4.67 -9.98 -23.90
C LEU A 116 -5.61 -10.89 -24.69
N GLU A 117 -5.09 -11.68 -25.62
CA GLU A 117 -5.83 -12.71 -26.36
C GLU A 117 -6.40 -13.76 -25.41
N HIS A 118 -5.57 -14.29 -24.50
CA HIS A 118 -6.04 -15.23 -23.47
C HIS A 118 -7.16 -14.66 -22.58
N ILE A 119 -7.04 -13.39 -22.17
CA ILE A 119 -8.09 -12.71 -21.41
C ILE A 119 -9.39 -12.59 -22.21
N PHE A 120 -9.30 -12.33 -23.51
CA PHE A 120 -10.46 -12.28 -24.39
C PHE A 120 -11.12 -13.67 -24.50
N ASP A 121 -10.34 -14.73 -24.68
CA ASP A 121 -10.85 -16.10 -24.75
C ASP A 121 -11.57 -16.51 -23.47
N LEU A 122 -11.00 -16.17 -22.31
CA LEU A 122 -11.66 -16.38 -21.01
C LEU A 122 -12.99 -15.63 -20.94
N GLN A 123 -13.05 -14.39 -21.41
CA GLN A 123 -14.30 -13.60 -21.41
C GLN A 123 -15.37 -14.20 -22.32
N MET A 124 -14.98 -14.75 -23.47
CA MET A 124 -15.90 -15.44 -24.37
C MET A 124 -16.42 -16.73 -23.75
N ALA A 125 -15.52 -17.55 -23.20
CA ALA A 125 -15.91 -18.79 -22.50
C ALA A 125 -16.81 -18.52 -21.29
N ALA A 126 -16.65 -17.36 -20.62
CA ALA A 126 -17.48 -16.98 -19.48
C ALA A 126 -18.96 -16.75 -19.85
N MET A 127 -19.27 -16.49 -21.13
CA MET A 127 -20.65 -16.35 -21.59
C MET A 127 -21.39 -17.69 -21.58
N GLU A 128 -20.68 -18.78 -21.83
CA GLU A 128 -21.23 -20.14 -21.87
C GLU A 128 -21.15 -20.82 -20.52
N SER A 129 -19.98 -20.74 -19.86
CA SER A 129 -19.69 -21.44 -18.60
C SER A 129 -19.06 -20.52 -17.54
N PRO A 130 -19.83 -19.57 -16.96
CA PRO A 130 -19.29 -18.56 -16.05
C PRO A 130 -18.56 -19.12 -14.83
N LYS A 131 -19.07 -20.21 -14.24
CA LYS A 131 -18.49 -20.80 -13.02
C LYS A 131 -17.13 -21.44 -13.27
N ASP A 132 -16.99 -22.16 -14.38
CA ASP A 132 -15.75 -22.84 -14.74
C ASP A 132 -14.66 -21.81 -15.07
N VAL A 133 -15.02 -20.76 -15.80
CA VAL A 133 -14.09 -19.65 -16.06
C VAL A 133 -13.71 -18.90 -14.78
N GLN A 134 -14.64 -18.66 -13.85
CA GLN A 134 -14.30 -18.05 -12.56
C GLN A 134 -13.31 -18.90 -11.77
N GLN A 135 -13.47 -20.22 -11.79
CA GLN A 135 -12.53 -21.15 -11.15
C GLN A 135 -11.16 -21.14 -11.83
N GLN A 136 -11.13 -21.16 -13.17
CA GLN A 136 -9.89 -21.05 -13.94
C GLN A 136 -9.17 -19.73 -13.66
N ALA A 137 -9.88 -18.60 -13.74
CA ALA A 137 -9.33 -17.28 -13.47
C ALA A 137 -8.82 -17.14 -12.03
N GLN A 138 -9.44 -17.84 -11.06
CA GLN A 138 -8.94 -17.91 -9.69
C GLN A 138 -7.62 -18.69 -9.60
N GLN A 139 -7.49 -19.83 -10.28
CA GLN A 139 -6.24 -20.59 -10.34
C GLN A 139 -5.11 -19.78 -10.99
N GLU A 140 -5.38 -19.12 -12.11
CA GLU A 140 -4.41 -18.26 -12.79
C GLU A 140 -4.04 -17.04 -11.93
N TYR A 141 -5.00 -16.47 -11.19
CA TYR A 141 -4.74 -15.39 -10.23
C TYR A 141 -3.77 -15.84 -9.14
N ASP A 142 -3.98 -17.03 -8.57
CA ASP A 142 -3.14 -17.57 -7.50
C ASP A 142 -1.71 -17.85 -8.00
N GLN A 143 -1.55 -18.31 -9.25
CA GLN A 143 -0.24 -18.49 -9.88
C GLN A 143 0.48 -17.15 -10.11
N GLU A 144 -0.21 -16.13 -10.62
CA GLU A 144 0.37 -14.79 -10.78
C GLU A 144 0.69 -14.14 -9.43
N TYR A 145 -0.10 -14.41 -8.40
CA TYR A 145 0.16 -13.91 -7.06
C TYR A 145 1.39 -14.59 -6.44
N ALA A 146 1.55 -15.91 -6.60
CA ALA A 146 2.76 -16.61 -6.19
C ALA A 146 4.01 -16.04 -6.89
N ARG A 147 3.92 -15.73 -8.19
CA ARG A 147 5.00 -15.05 -8.92
C ARG A 147 5.34 -13.68 -8.33
N LEU A 148 4.34 -12.93 -7.88
CA LEU A 148 4.55 -11.66 -7.18
C LEU A 148 5.32 -11.89 -5.88
N GLU A 149 4.96 -12.91 -5.10
CA GLU A 149 5.69 -13.26 -3.88
C GLU A 149 7.14 -13.64 -4.16
N ASP A 150 7.41 -14.42 -5.20
CA ASP A 150 8.77 -14.84 -5.58
C ASP A 150 9.66 -13.66 -5.99
N ILE A 151 9.10 -12.66 -6.68
CA ILE A 151 9.80 -11.40 -6.97
C ILE A 151 10.24 -10.74 -5.66
N PHE A 152 9.35 -10.64 -4.68
CA PHE A 152 9.68 -10.01 -3.40
C PHE A 152 10.58 -10.87 -2.51
N ARG A 153 10.52 -12.20 -2.59
CA ARG A 153 11.49 -13.08 -1.92
C ARG A 153 12.90 -12.87 -2.48
N SER A 154 13.01 -12.69 -3.79
CA SER A 154 14.31 -12.40 -4.45
C SER A 154 14.81 -11.02 -4.06
N TRP A 155 13.92 -10.02 -4.09
CA TRP A 155 14.25 -8.65 -3.67
C TRP A 155 14.66 -8.56 -2.20
N ASP A 156 14.03 -9.30 -1.29
CA ASP A 156 14.39 -9.28 0.14
C ASP A 156 15.80 -9.87 0.41
N GLN A 157 16.38 -10.64 -0.52
CA GLN A 157 17.73 -11.22 -0.38
C GLN A 157 18.85 -10.21 -0.63
N ASP A 158 18.73 -9.41 -1.69
CA ASP A 158 19.81 -8.53 -2.20
C ASP A 158 19.41 -7.05 -2.30
N HIS A 159 18.11 -6.74 -2.18
CA HIS A 159 17.50 -5.42 -2.37
C HIS A 159 17.76 -4.79 -3.74
N ASP A 160 18.06 -5.60 -4.77
CA ASP A 160 18.27 -5.10 -6.13
C ASP A 160 16.95 -4.63 -6.77
N ALA A 161 16.92 -3.35 -7.14
CA ALA A 161 15.78 -2.72 -7.80
C ALA A 161 15.42 -3.37 -9.15
N SER A 162 16.33 -4.13 -9.77
CA SER A 162 16.07 -4.87 -11.01
C SER A 162 14.92 -5.88 -10.87
N HIS A 163 14.78 -6.51 -9.70
CA HIS A 163 13.67 -7.43 -9.40
C HIS A 163 12.31 -6.75 -9.49
N LEU A 164 12.22 -5.48 -9.07
CA LEU A 164 10.97 -4.73 -8.97
C LEU A 164 10.43 -4.24 -10.32
N GLN A 165 11.24 -4.29 -11.39
CA GLN A 165 10.83 -3.81 -12.72
C GLN A 165 9.61 -4.55 -13.29
N LYS A 166 9.43 -5.82 -12.89
CA LYS A 166 8.34 -6.69 -13.37
C LYS A 166 7.05 -6.57 -12.56
N VAL A 167 7.10 -5.93 -11.38
CA VAL A 167 5.96 -5.88 -10.44
C VAL A 167 4.73 -5.27 -11.09
N GLU A 168 4.86 -4.11 -11.75
CA GLU A 168 3.71 -3.43 -12.35
C GLU A 168 2.99 -4.28 -13.42
N ILE A 169 3.74 -5.09 -14.20
CA ILE A 169 3.15 -6.01 -15.17
C ILE A 169 2.36 -7.11 -14.46
N VAL A 170 2.92 -7.71 -13.40
CA VAL A 170 2.23 -8.73 -12.61
C VAL A 170 0.97 -8.15 -11.96
N LEU A 171 1.04 -6.95 -11.38
CA LEU A 171 -0.12 -6.27 -10.81
C LEU A 171 -1.21 -5.97 -11.86
N ALA A 172 -0.82 -5.61 -13.08
CA ALA A 172 -1.76 -5.43 -14.17
C ALA A 172 -2.45 -6.75 -14.54
N ARG A 173 -1.71 -7.86 -14.68
CA ARG A 173 -2.29 -9.19 -14.96
C ARG A 173 -3.27 -9.64 -13.87
N LEU A 174 -2.87 -9.48 -12.59
CA LEU A 174 -3.73 -9.75 -11.44
C LEU A 174 -5.04 -8.94 -11.48
N LYS A 175 -5.00 -7.68 -11.93
CA LYS A 175 -6.21 -6.85 -12.09
C LYS A 175 -7.18 -7.43 -13.12
N TYR A 176 -6.69 -7.89 -14.28
CA TYR A 176 -7.53 -8.51 -15.30
C TYR A 176 -8.16 -9.80 -14.81
N LEU A 177 -7.37 -10.71 -14.24
CA LEU A 177 -7.84 -11.98 -13.68
C LEU A 177 -8.85 -11.77 -12.54
N ASN A 178 -8.63 -10.76 -11.69
CA ASN A 178 -9.57 -10.42 -10.63
C ASN A 178 -10.94 -9.97 -11.16
N ASN A 179 -10.97 -9.22 -12.26
CA ASN A 179 -12.23 -8.79 -12.87
C ASN A 179 -13.01 -9.96 -13.48
N ILE A 180 -12.33 -11.01 -13.96
CA ILE A 180 -12.99 -12.21 -14.51
C ILE A 180 -13.53 -13.09 -13.37
N LYS A 181 -12.73 -13.34 -12.32
CA LYS A 181 -13.13 -14.21 -11.22
C LYS A 181 -14.18 -13.58 -10.28
N GLN A 182 -14.24 -12.24 -10.24
CA GLN A 182 -15.21 -11.45 -9.47
C GLN A 182 -15.77 -10.33 -10.36
N PRO A 183 -16.64 -10.66 -11.33
CA PRO A 183 -17.23 -9.65 -12.20
C PRO A 183 -18.04 -8.66 -11.36
N LYS A 184 -17.84 -7.36 -11.61
CA LYS A 184 -18.71 -6.34 -11.03
C LYS A 184 -20.09 -6.53 -11.66
N GLY A 185 -21.08 -6.84 -10.83
CA GLY A 185 -22.47 -6.99 -11.26
C GLY A 185 -23.06 -5.72 -11.87
#